data_AF-D3V7G3-F1
#
_entry.id   AF-D3V7G3-F1
#
_cell.length_a   1.000
_cell.length_b   1.000
_cell.length_c   1.000
_cell.angle_alpha   90.00
_cell.angle_beta   90.00
_cell.angle_gamma   90.00
#
_symmetry.space_group_name_H-M   'P 1'
#
loop_
_entity.id
_entity.type
_entity.pdbx_description
1 polymer ?
#
loop_
_entity_poly.entity_id
_entity_poly.type
_entity_poly.pdbx_seq_one_letter_code
_entity_poly.pdbx_strand_id
1 'polypeptide(L)'
;MSPQIKPLLYNNAIKIVLDLQDQWRKAGWKLTKGYHSLVNTPELHDSLRKMKGTGMTFWQAGDKYQIMLNIARFKDDRHPDEERYLITLAIATPWVNQ
;
A
#
# COMPACT_ATOMS: atom_id res chain seq x y z
N MET A 1 -7.37 7.22 4.80
CA MET A 1 -8.41 7.05 3.75
C MET A 1 -8.23 5.69 3.09
N SER A 2 -9.29 5.10 2.54
CA SER A 2 -9.18 3.89 1.71
C SER A 2 -9.64 4.25 0.30
N PRO A 3 -8.87 3.92 -0.76
CA PRO A 3 -9.24 4.26 -2.14
C PRO A 3 -10.31 3.30 -2.71
N GLN A 4 -10.85 2.39 -1.90
CA GLN A 4 -11.73 1.30 -2.32
C GLN A 4 -13.06 1.31 -1.55
N ILE A 5 -14.14 0.93 -2.23
CA ILE A 5 -15.49 0.84 -1.65
C ILE A 5 -15.66 -0.46 -0.85
N LYS A 6 -14.95 -1.54 -1.24
CA LYS A 6 -14.96 -2.84 -0.56
C LYS A 6 -13.56 -3.46 -0.52
N PRO A 7 -13.27 -4.34 0.45
CA PRO A 7 -12.07 -5.18 0.45
C PRO A 7 -11.95 -6.02 -0.83
N LEU A 8 -10.74 -6.11 -1.36
CA LEU A 8 -10.44 -6.75 -2.65
C LEU A 8 -9.72 -8.09 -2.46
N LEU A 9 -9.80 -8.97 -3.46
CA LEU A 9 -8.93 -10.14 -3.54
C LEU A 9 -7.47 -9.71 -3.74
N TYR A 10 -6.52 -10.55 -3.31
CA TYR A 10 -5.08 -10.25 -3.33
C TYR A 10 -4.60 -9.69 -4.68
N ASN A 11 -4.85 -10.42 -5.77
CA ASN A 11 -4.38 -10.05 -7.12
C ASN A 11 -4.84 -8.66 -7.56
N ASN A 12 -6.07 -8.28 -7.21
CA ASN A 12 -6.61 -6.96 -7.55
C ASN A 12 -6.01 -5.88 -6.64
N ALA A 13 -5.88 -6.15 -5.35
CA ALA A 13 -5.30 -5.21 -4.40
C ALA A 13 -3.83 -4.91 -4.68
N ILE A 14 -3.00 -5.94 -4.90
CA ILE A 14 -1.57 -5.76 -5.17
C ILE A 14 -1.34 -5.04 -6.49
N LYS A 15 -2.14 -5.32 -7.53
CA LYS A 15 -2.07 -4.62 -8.81
C LYS A 15 -2.28 -3.12 -8.64
N ILE A 16 -3.33 -2.70 -7.92
CA ILE A 16 -3.60 -1.27 -7.67
C ILE A 16 -2.42 -0.61 -6.93
N VAL A 17 -1.86 -1.27 -5.92
CA VAL A 17 -0.70 -0.77 -5.17
C VAL A 17 0.51 -0.55 -6.10
N LEU A 18 0.81 -1.52 -6.96
CA LEU A 18 1.92 -1.40 -7.92
C LEU A 18 1.66 -0.28 -8.93
N ASP A 19 0.44 -0.21 -9.48
CA ASP A 19 0.04 0.82 -10.45
C ASP A 19 0.14 2.24 -9.85
N LEU A 20 -0.20 2.42 -8.57
CA LEU A 20 -0.06 3.71 -7.87
C LEU A 20 1.41 4.12 -7.73
N GLN A 21 2.28 3.19 -7.30
CA GLN A 21 3.71 3.47 -7.18
C GLN A 21 4.33 3.83 -8.53
N ASP A 22 3.92 3.17 -9.61
CA ASP A 22 4.38 3.47 -10.96
C ASP A 22 3.91 4.84 -11.44
N GLN A 23 2.67 5.22 -11.15
CA GLN A 23 2.15 6.56 -11.44
C GLN A 23 2.93 7.64 -10.68
N TRP A 24 3.20 7.44 -9.39
CA TRP A 24 3.99 8.38 -8.59
C TRP A 24 5.41 8.51 -9.11
N ARG A 25 6.05 7.40 -9.47
CA ARG A 25 7.39 7.41 -10.07
C ARG A 25 7.41 8.23 -11.36
N LYS A 26 6.41 8.05 -12.24
CA LYS A 26 6.25 8.83 -13.48
C LYS A 26 5.97 10.31 -13.22
N ALA A 27 5.28 10.64 -12.14
CA ALA A 27 5.01 12.01 -11.70
C ALA A 27 6.20 12.68 -10.99
N GLY A 28 7.36 12.00 -10.90
CA GLY A 28 8.56 12.53 -10.26
C GLY A 28 8.56 12.48 -8.73
N TRP A 29 7.62 11.76 -8.13
CA TRP A 29 7.61 11.54 -6.69
C TRP A 29 8.73 10.59 -6.30
N LYS A 30 9.28 10.81 -5.11
CA LYS A 30 10.41 10.06 -4.61
C LYS A 30 9.99 9.13 -3.49
N LEU A 31 10.62 7.96 -3.42
CA LEU A 31 10.49 7.10 -2.27
C LEU A 31 11.09 7.81 -1.04
N THR A 32 10.45 7.71 0.11
CA THR A 32 11.02 8.27 1.35
C THR A 32 12.27 7.48 1.73
N LYS A 33 13.33 8.19 2.10
CA LYS A 33 14.61 7.60 2.54
C LYS A 33 14.40 6.57 3.65
N GLY A 34 15.03 5.41 3.52
CA GLY A 34 14.93 4.30 4.48
C GLY A 34 13.74 3.36 4.26
N TYR A 35 12.84 3.67 3.33
CA TYR A 35 11.74 2.80 2.94
C TYR A 35 11.96 2.17 1.57
N HIS A 36 11.22 1.09 1.30
CA HIS A 36 11.26 0.35 0.05
C HIS A 36 9.90 0.44 -0.67
N SER A 37 9.90 0.40 -1.99
CA SER A 37 8.66 0.20 -2.75
C SER A 37 8.15 -1.21 -2.53
N LEU A 38 6.84 -1.39 -2.53
CA LEU A 38 6.22 -2.70 -2.49
C LEU A 38 6.42 -3.42 -3.82
N VAL A 39 6.73 -4.72 -3.73
CA VAL A 39 6.92 -5.62 -4.86
C VAL A 39 6.05 -6.85 -4.64
N ASN A 40 5.37 -7.32 -5.69
CA ASN A 40 4.55 -8.53 -5.62
C ASN A 40 5.44 -9.78 -5.58
N THR A 41 5.92 -10.12 -4.38
CA THR A 41 6.68 -11.35 -4.14
C THR A 41 5.84 -12.37 -3.36
N PRO A 42 6.13 -13.68 -3.49
CA PRO A 42 5.49 -14.71 -2.68
C PRO A 42 5.61 -14.45 -1.19
N GLU A 43 6.73 -13.91 -0.71
CA GLU A 43 6.98 -13.63 0.70
C GLU A 43 6.07 -12.51 1.23
N LEU A 44 5.87 -11.46 0.42
CA LEU A 44 4.91 -10.40 0.74
C LEU A 44 3.50 -10.99 0.83
N HIS A 45 3.09 -11.78 -0.18
CA HIS A 45 1.77 -12.41 -0.19
C HIS A 45 1.55 -13.26 1.07
N ASP A 46 2.52 -14.11 1.41
CA ASP A 46 2.47 -15.00 2.56
C ASP A 46 2.41 -14.24 3.89
N SER A 47 3.20 -13.17 4.03
CA SER A 47 3.22 -12.30 5.22
C SER A 47 1.84 -11.66 5.45
N LEU A 48 1.26 -11.11 4.39
CA LEU A 48 -0.07 -10.50 4.44
C LEU A 48 -1.15 -11.55 4.72
N ARG A 49 -1.10 -12.69 4.03
CA ARG A 49 -2.05 -13.80 4.19
C ARG A 49 -2.07 -14.29 5.64
N LYS A 50 -0.91 -14.43 6.27
CA LYS A 50 -0.76 -14.87 7.67
C LYS A 50 -1.07 -13.76 8.69
N MET A 51 -1.45 -12.56 8.25
CA MET A 51 -1.66 -11.38 9.11
C MET A 51 -0.46 -11.05 10.01
N LYS A 52 0.75 -11.47 9.61
CA LYS A 52 1.99 -11.26 10.38
C LYS A 52 2.59 -9.88 10.16
N GLY A 53 2.22 -9.24 9.07
CA GLY A 53 2.70 -7.91 8.72
C GLY A 53 1.80 -7.22 7.72
N THR A 54 2.21 -6.01 7.34
CA THR A 54 1.58 -5.24 6.29
C THR A 54 2.62 -4.87 5.23
N GLY A 55 2.16 -4.62 4.02
CA GLY A 55 2.98 -4.03 2.98
C GLY A 55 2.87 -2.53 3.13
N MET A 56 3.91 -1.87 3.63
CA MET A 56 3.91 -0.42 3.85
C MET A 56 5.06 0.25 3.08
N THR A 57 4.75 1.36 2.43
CA THR A 57 5.72 2.18 1.70
C THR A 57 5.38 3.65 1.83
N PHE A 58 6.39 4.50 1.71
CA PHE A 58 6.28 5.94 1.89
C PHE A 58 6.84 6.66 0.68
N TRP A 59 6.09 7.65 0.20
CA TRP A 59 6.40 8.42 -0.99
C TRP A 59 6.25 9.91 -0.71
N GLN A 60 7.07 10.72 -1.36
CA GLN A 60 7.14 12.14 -1.15
C GLN A 60 6.95 12.90 -2.46
N ALA A 61 5.98 13.80 -2.46
CA ALA A 61 5.64 14.68 -3.56
C ALA A 61 6.30 16.05 -3.34
N GLY A 62 7.58 16.14 -3.72
CA GLY A 62 8.39 17.33 -3.46
C GLY A 62 8.57 17.60 -1.97
N ASP A 63 8.51 18.86 -1.56
CA ASP A 63 8.61 19.31 -0.17
C ASP A 63 7.24 19.51 0.50
N LYS A 64 6.14 19.25 -0.22
CA LYS A 64 4.78 19.61 0.23
C LYS A 64 4.04 18.50 0.94
N TYR A 65 4.14 17.28 0.42
CA TYR A 65 3.35 16.15 0.89
C TYR A 65 4.15 14.87 0.98
N GLN A 66 3.82 14.06 1.97
CA GLN A 66 4.23 12.68 2.08
C GLN A 66 3.00 11.78 2.17
N ILE A 67 3.07 10.66 1.46
CA ILE A 67 2.03 9.64 1.39
C ILE A 67 2.54 8.37 2.04
N MET A 68 1.75 7.81 2.94
CA MET A 68 1.86 6.42 3.38
C MET A 68 0.87 5.59 2.57
N LEU A 69 1.37 4.53 1.93
CA LEU A 69 0.59 3.51 1.25
C LEU A 69 0.76 2.18 1.97
N ASN A 70 -0.36 1.58 2.37
CA ASN A 70 -0.38 0.32 3.08
C ASN A 70 -1.36 -0.67 2.44
N ILE A 71 -0.98 -1.94 2.38
CA ILE A 71 -1.85 -3.08 2.08
C ILE A 71 -1.78 -4.08 3.22
N ALA A 72 -2.94 -4.55 3.68
CA ALA A 72 -3.06 -5.55 4.73
C ALA A 72 -4.22 -6.50 4.44
N ARG A 73 -4.13 -7.76 4.92
CA ARG A 73 -5.29 -8.64 4.96
C ARG A 73 -6.33 -8.07 5.92
N PHE A 74 -7.58 -8.13 5.52
CA PHE A 74 -8.73 -7.63 6.26
C PHE A 74 -9.75 -8.76 6.41
N LYS A 75 -10.20 -8.99 7.64
CA LYS A 75 -11.27 -9.94 7.92
C LYS A 75 -12.60 -9.27 7.61
N ASP A 76 -13.21 -9.63 6.47
CA ASP A 76 -14.53 -9.10 6.07
C ASP A 76 -15.62 -10.08 6.53
N ASP A 77 -16.40 -9.68 7.54
CA ASP A 77 -17.46 -10.52 8.10
C ASP A 77 -18.57 -10.86 7.08
N ARG A 78 -18.69 -10.10 5.98
CA ARG A 78 -19.64 -10.37 4.89
C ARG A 78 -19.16 -11.49 3.95
N HIS A 79 -17.86 -11.78 3.95
CA HIS A 79 -17.22 -12.77 3.10
C HIS A 79 -16.20 -13.59 3.91
N PRO A 80 -16.66 -14.41 4.87
CA PRO A 80 -15.79 -15.07 5.84
C PRO A 80 -14.82 -16.09 5.21
N ASP A 81 -15.18 -16.67 4.09
CA ASP A 81 -14.39 -17.70 3.39
C ASP A 81 -13.35 -17.12 2.42
N GLU A 82 -13.28 -15.79 2.29
CA GLU A 82 -12.42 -15.13 1.31
C GLU A 82 -11.25 -14.38 1.96
N GLU A 83 -10.07 -14.50 1.35
CA GLU A 83 -8.91 -13.68 1.70
C GLU A 83 -9.03 -12.30 1.05
N ARG A 84 -9.49 -11.34 1.84
CA ARG A 84 -9.72 -9.96 1.40
C ARG A 84 -8.64 -9.02 1.93
N TYR A 85 -8.36 -7.97 1.18
CA TYR A 85 -7.26 -7.04 1.43
C TYR A 85 -7.77 -5.60 1.37
N LEU A 86 -7.23 -4.79 2.28
CA LEU A 86 -7.52 -3.38 2.37
C LEU A 86 -6.28 -2.57 1.98
N ILE A 87 -6.48 -1.62 1.07
CA ILE A 87 -5.50 -0.57 0.79
C ILE A 87 -5.85 0.64 1.66
N THR A 88 -4.84 1.19 2.32
CA THR A 88 -4.93 2.40 3.13
C THR A 88 -3.94 3.43 2.60
N LEU A 89 -4.42 4.66 2.43
CA LEU A 89 -3.64 5.82 2.04
C LEU A 89 -3.78 6.89 3.13
N ALA A 90 -2.65 7.46 3.55
CA ALA A 90 -2.61 8.67 4.36
C ALA A 90 -1.74 9.71 3.68
N ILE A 91 -2.16 10.97 3.73
CA ILE A 91 -1.44 12.11 3.17
C ILE A 91 -1.22 13.10 4.31
N ALA A 92 0.00 13.59 4.45
CA ALA A 92 0.33 14.65 5.41
C ALA A 92 1.45 15.55 4.87
N THR A 93 1.78 16.59 5.64
CA THR A 93 3.07 17.28 5.51
C THR A 93 4.22 16.27 5.70
N PRO A 94 5.40 16.49 5.09
CA PRO A 94 6.51 15.55 5.21
C PRO A 94 6.89 15.28 6.67
N TRP A 95 6.92 13.99 7.03
CA TRP A 95 7.39 13.49 8.32
C TRP A 95 8.91 13.39 8.38
N VAL A 96 9.55 13.29 7.21
CA VAL A 96 11.00 13.13 7.07
C VAL A 96 11.52 14.06 5.98
N ASN A 97 12.68 14.69 6.20
CA ASN A 97 13.40 15.42 5.16
C ASN A 97 14.11 14.42 4.23
N GLN A 98 14.07 14.67 2.91
CA GLN A 98 14.74 13.84 1.89
C GLN A 98 16.25 13.82 2.04
#